data_AF-A0A848F0K9-F1
#
_entry.id   AF-A0A848F0K9-F1
#
_cell.length_a   1.000
_cell.length_b   1.000
_cell.length_c   1.000
_cell.angle_alpha   90.00
_cell.angle_beta   90.00
_cell.angle_gamma   90.00
#
_symmetry.space_group_name_H-M   'P 1'
#
loop_
_entity.id
_entity.type
_entity.pdbx_description
1 polymer ?
#
loop_
_entity_poly.entity_id
_entity_poly.type
_entity_poly.pdbx_seq_one_letter_code
_entity_poly.pdbx_strand_id
1 'polypeptide(L)'
;NGYNNSHYLNHFNGNISLTTPENEYLFENYKNITYDKVEVEYYEEHHHLEQAMTKHGNKWYAIKQNPENLAQKAYAKLMLNTCYGYLGFFESPISTYEYKSVNGVTVKEKAKDGITGINFAEVPAASFITAYGRCKLANDINKVGAQNVVCCDTDSLFVINYDFDELNKLLPISTQLGDLKLEHEFEQIKALKAKTWCIADENGSVIGQATAGSNYKFKHISSFNEGETIVSS
;
A
#
# COMPACT_ATOMS: atom_id res chain seq x y z
N ASN A 1 10.27 -13.52 7.83
CA ASN A 1 9.87 -12.66 8.98
C ASN A 1 10.63 -11.35 8.88
N GLY A 2 9.99 -10.32 8.29
CA GLY A 2 10.61 -8.99 8.18
C GLY A 2 10.81 -8.40 9.58
N TYR A 3 12.03 -8.01 9.90
CA TYR A 3 12.48 -7.61 11.24
C TYR A 3 11.69 -6.42 11.84
N ASN A 4 10.94 -5.67 11.02
CA ASN A 4 10.14 -4.52 11.43
C ASN A 4 8.65 -4.61 11.08
N ASN A 5 8.13 -5.76 10.64
CA ASN A 5 6.70 -5.89 10.30
C ASN A 5 5.75 -5.75 11.51
N SER A 6 6.29 -5.73 12.73
CA SER A 6 5.52 -5.70 13.98
C SER A 6 5.98 -4.60 14.95
N HIS A 7 7.00 -3.81 14.59
CA HIS A 7 7.59 -2.81 15.48
C HIS A 7 8.00 -1.55 14.71
N TYR A 8 7.73 -0.38 15.29
CA TYR A 8 8.27 0.90 14.83
C TYR A 8 9.57 1.17 15.59
N LEU A 9 10.65 0.49 15.21
CA LEU A 9 11.96 0.71 15.83
C LEU A 9 12.61 1.98 15.29
N ASN A 10 13.10 2.83 16.19
CA ASN A 10 13.84 4.06 15.84
C ASN A 10 15.25 3.78 15.29
N HIS A 11 15.74 2.55 15.44
CA HIS A 11 17.05 2.11 14.97
C HIS A 11 16.89 0.84 14.15
N PHE A 12 17.60 0.79 13.02
CA PHE A 12 17.66 -0.37 12.16
C PHE A 12 19.10 -0.84 12.03
N ASN A 13 19.33 -2.14 12.22
CA ASN A 13 20.62 -2.79 11.99
C ASN A 13 20.37 -4.07 11.17
N GLY A 14 20.88 -4.09 9.94
CA GLY A 14 20.71 -5.20 9.02
C GLY A 14 21.07 -4.84 7.58
N ASN A 15 21.04 -5.84 6.70
CA ASN A 15 21.25 -5.63 5.28
C ASN A 15 20.00 -5.00 4.65
N ILE A 16 20.19 -3.99 3.81
CA ILE A 16 19.14 -3.36 3.01
C ILE A 16 19.65 -3.14 1.58
N SER A 17 18.73 -3.25 0.64
CA SER A 17 18.92 -2.80 -0.74
C SER A 17 17.97 -1.65 -0.96
N LEU A 18 18.49 -0.51 -1.38
CA LEU A 18 17.74 0.71 -1.61
C LEU A 18 17.86 1.09 -3.08
N THR A 19 16.75 1.50 -3.67
CA THR A 19 16.79 2.21 -4.95
C THR A 19 17.36 3.62 -4.76
N THR A 20 17.79 4.27 -5.84
CA THR A 20 18.33 5.64 -5.77
C THR A 20 17.40 6.63 -5.05
N PRO A 21 16.08 6.70 -5.34
CA PRO A 21 15.17 7.61 -4.64
C PRO A 21 15.09 7.35 -3.14
N GLU A 22 15.12 6.10 -2.71
CA GLU A 22 15.07 5.74 -1.28
C GLU A 22 16.38 6.07 -0.58
N ASN A 23 17.51 5.86 -1.26
CA ASN A 23 18.83 6.23 -0.74
C ASN A 23 18.93 7.75 -0.56
N GLU A 24 18.50 8.53 -1.55
CA GLU A 24 18.43 10.00 -1.44
C GLU A 24 17.53 10.41 -0.27
N TYR A 25 16.32 9.87 -0.19
CA TYR A 25 15.40 10.14 0.92
C TYR A 25 16.01 9.80 2.28
N LEU A 26 16.74 8.69 2.40
CA LEU A 26 17.42 8.29 3.63
C LEU A 26 18.41 9.36 4.08
N PHE A 27 19.30 9.84 3.20
CA PHE A 27 20.30 10.84 3.54
C PHE A 27 19.72 12.24 3.78
N GLU A 28 18.58 12.56 3.18
CA GLU A 28 17.88 13.82 3.43
C GLU A 28 17.21 13.87 4.81
N ASN A 29 16.69 12.73 5.30
CA ASN A 29 15.78 12.70 6.44
C ASN A 29 16.38 12.03 7.70
N TYR A 30 17.45 11.25 7.55
CA TYR A 30 18.06 10.52 8.67
C TYR A 30 19.50 10.98 8.93
N LYS A 31 19.91 10.89 10.20
CA LYS A 31 21.26 11.27 10.66
C LYS A 31 22.00 10.04 11.18
N ASN A 32 23.32 10.14 11.25
CA ASN A 32 24.21 9.10 11.79
C ASN A 32 24.11 7.77 11.02
N ILE A 33 24.02 7.85 9.69
CA ILE A 33 24.00 6.68 8.80
C ILE A 33 25.43 6.14 8.69
N THR A 34 25.62 4.87 9.04
CA THR A 34 26.91 4.17 8.95
C THR A 34 26.69 2.78 8.35
N TYR A 35 27.64 2.31 7.57
CA TYR A 35 27.60 0.98 6.95
C TYR A 35 29.02 0.41 6.81
N ASP A 36 29.14 -0.91 6.88
CA ASP A 36 30.43 -1.61 6.76
C ASP A 36 30.81 -1.84 5.29
N LYS A 37 29.82 -2.11 4.43
CA LYS A 37 30.01 -2.42 3.02
C LYS A 37 28.86 -1.86 2.19
N VAL A 38 29.18 -1.35 1.00
CA VAL A 38 28.20 -0.94 -0.02
C VAL A 38 28.56 -1.60 -1.34
N GLU A 39 27.53 -2.10 -2.02
CA GLU A 39 27.58 -2.54 -3.41
C GLU A 39 26.58 -1.69 -4.19
N VAL A 40 26.99 -1.24 -5.38
CA VAL A 40 26.17 -0.39 -6.25
C VAL A 40 25.96 -1.11 -7.57
N GLU A 41 24.72 -1.21 -7.99
CA GLU A 41 24.31 -1.76 -9.27
C GLU A 41 23.59 -0.68 -10.09
N TYR A 42 23.91 -0.59 -11.37
CA TYR A 42 23.32 0.36 -12.30
C TYR A 42 22.41 -0.36 -13.27
N TYR A 43 21.21 0.17 -13.45
CA TYR A 43 20.24 -0.31 -14.42
C TYR A 43 20.12 0.72 -15.54
N GLU A 44 20.19 0.29 -16.79
CA GLU A 44 19.92 1.15 -17.95
C GLU A 44 18.42 1.45 -18.06
N GLU A 45 18.10 2.61 -18.63
CA GLU A 45 16.72 3.03 -18.84
C GLU A 45 16.03 2.15 -19.90
N HIS A 46 14.90 1.55 -19.54
CA HIS A 46 14.15 0.67 -20.44
C HIS A 46 13.11 1.46 -21.26
N HIS A 47 13.55 2.23 -22.26
CA HIS A 47 12.68 3.12 -23.04
C HIS A 47 11.43 2.46 -23.68
N HIS A 48 11.53 1.21 -24.17
CA HIS A 48 10.36 0.52 -24.70
C HIS A 48 9.28 0.24 -23.64
N LEU A 49 9.69 -0.12 -22.42
CA LEU A 49 8.78 -0.34 -21.30
C LEU A 49 8.14 0.99 -20.89
N GLU A 50 8.94 2.05 -20.78
CA GLU A 50 8.45 3.40 -20.47
C GLU A 50 7.38 3.88 -21.46
N GLN A 51 7.63 3.72 -22.77
CA GLN A 51 6.66 4.05 -23.82
C GLN A 51 5.39 3.21 -23.71
N ALA A 52 5.52 1.90 -23.45
CA ALA A 52 4.38 1.01 -23.26
C ALA A 52 3.54 1.40 -22.03
N MET A 53 4.20 1.67 -20.91
CA MET A 53 3.58 2.11 -19.65
C MET A 53 2.88 3.46 -19.81
N THR A 54 3.50 4.40 -20.52
CA THR A 54 2.92 5.71 -20.83
C THR A 54 1.65 5.58 -21.67
N LYS A 55 1.72 4.79 -22.75
CA LYS A 55 0.56 4.53 -23.61
C LYS A 55 -0.57 3.84 -22.86
N HIS A 56 -0.25 2.86 -22.03
CA HIS A 56 -1.21 2.15 -21.17
C HIS A 56 -1.85 3.10 -20.15
N GLY A 57 -1.03 3.84 -19.42
CA GLY A 57 -1.46 4.83 -18.42
C GLY A 57 -2.39 5.87 -19.03
N ASN A 58 -2.00 6.49 -20.13
CA ASN A 58 -2.81 7.51 -20.82
C ASN A 58 -4.17 6.98 -21.27
N LYS A 59 -4.20 5.78 -21.87
CA LYS A 59 -5.46 5.15 -22.31
C LYS A 59 -6.41 4.92 -21.14
N TRP A 60 -5.95 4.21 -20.11
CA TRP A 60 -6.84 3.82 -19.01
C TRP A 60 -7.18 4.98 -18.09
N TYR A 61 -6.29 5.96 -17.94
CA TYR A 61 -6.59 7.18 -17.21
C TYR A 61 -7.69 7.99 -17.89
N ALA A 62 -7.65 8.13 -19.23
CA ALA A 62 -8.70 8.79 -19.99
C ALA A 62 -10.07 8.12 -19.81
N ILE A 63 -10.11 6.78 -19.87
CA ILE A 63 -11.34 6.00 -19.63
C ILE A 63 -11.82 6.14 -18.18
N LYS A 64 -10.91 6.14 -17.19
CA LYS A 64 -11.27 6.32 -15.77
C LYS A 64 -11.88 7.70 -15.50
N GLN A 65 -11.43 8.73 -16.20
CA GLN A 65 -11.95 10.10 -16.06
C GLN A 65 -13.31 10.28 -16.76
N ASN A 66 -13.52 9.61 -17.90
CA ASN A 66 -14.77 9.71 -18.67
C ASN A 66 -15.39 8.32 -18.91
N PRO A 67 -15.83 7.60 -17.87
CA PRO A 67 -16.40 6.27 -18.02
C PRO A 67 -17.86 6.33 -18.46
N GLU A 68 -18.26 5.42 -19.34
CA GLU A 68 -19.67 5.21 -19.73
C GLU A 68 -20.53 4.73 -18.56
N ASN A 69 -19.94 3.96 -17.64
CA ASN A 69 -20.62 3.40 -16.47
C ASN A 69 -19.63 3.05 -15.35
N LEU A 70 -20.17 2.74 -14.16
CA LEU A 70 -19.37 2.40 -12.98
C LEU A 70 -18.49 1.16 -13.18
N ALA A 71 -18.95 0.17 -13.96
CA ALA A 71 -18.16 -1.03 -14.24
C ALA A 71 -16.93 -0.70 -15.09
N GLN A 72 -17.07 0.16 -16.11
CA GLN A 72 -15.94 0.62 -16.93
C GLN A 72 -14.94 1.43 -16.10
N LYS A 73 -15.42 2.28 -15.18
CA LYS A 73 -14.56 3.00 -14.23
C LYS A 73 -13.75 2.04 -13.35
N ALA A 74 -14.42 1.03 -12.79
CA ALA A 74 -13.78 0.02 -11.95
C ALA A 74 -12.76 -0.80 -12.73
N TYR A 75 -13.09 -1.19 -13.96
CA TYR A 75 -12.19 -1.92 -14.85
C TYR A 75 -10.97 -1.07 -15.24
N ALA A 76 -11.15 0.20 -15.59
CA ALA A 76 -10.04 1.11 -15.87
C ALA A 76 -9.11 1.29 -14.66
N LYS A 77 -9.65 1.40 -13.44
CA LYS A 77 -8.87 1.42 -12.19
C LYS A 77 -8.08 0.12 -12.00
N LEU A 78 -8.71 -1.04 -12.25
CA LEU A 78 -8.03 -2.34 -12.19
C LEU A 78 -6.86 -2.38 -13.19
N MET A 79 -7.05 -1.96 -14.43
CA MET A 79 -6.00 -1.99 -15.46
C MET A 79 -4.81 -1.09 -15.13
N LEU A 80 -5.04 0.10 -14.54
CA LEU A 80 -3.97 0.97 -14.06
C LEU A 80 -3.18 0.32 -12.92
N ASN A 81 -3.86 -0.28 -11.95
CA ASN A 81 -3.22 -0.85 -10.76
C ASN A 81 -2.56 -2.21 -11.01
N THR A 82 -3.01 -2.97 -12.00
CA THR A 82 -2.52 -4.33 -12.23
C THR A 82 -1.16 -4.36 -12.93
N CYS A 83 -0.88 -3.40 -13.80
CA CYS A 83 0.26 -3.46 -14.70
C CYS A 83 1.61 -3.50 -13.95
N TYR A 84 1.80 -2.65 -12.94
CA TYR A 84 3.05 -2.64 -12.16
C TYR A 84 3.23 -3.95 -11.37
N GLY A 85 2.14 -4.56 -10.89
CA GLY A 85 2.19 -5.81 -10.13
C GLY A 85 2.78 -6.96 -10.94
N TYR A 86 2.49 -7.00 -12.25
CA TYR A 86 3.08 -7.97 -13.17
C TYR A 86 4.58 -7.74 -13.42
N LEU A 87 5.08 -6.51 -13.35
CA LEU A 87 6.52 -6.23 -13.49
C LEU A 87 7.33 -6.87 -12.36
N GLY A 88 6.77 -6.97 -11.16
CA GLY A 88 7.39 -7.64 -10.01
C GLY A 88 7.01 -9.11 -9.84
N PHE A 89 6.22 -9.69 -10.74
CA PHE A 89 5.66 -11.03 -10.58
C PHE A 89 6.61 -12.11 -11.07
N PHE A 90 7.79 -12.22 -10.47
CA PHE A 90 8.80 -13.21 -10.85
C PHE A 90 8.43 -14.64 -10.45
N GLU A 91 9.06 -15.62 -11.09
CA GLU A 91 8.83 -17.03 -10.83
C GLU A 91 9.01 -17.40 -9.35
N SER A 92 7.95 -17.92 -8.73
CA SER A 92 7.92 -18.32 -7.32
C SER A 92 7.27 -19.71 -7.17
N PRO A 93 7.84 -20.60 -6.36
CA PRO A 93 7.22 -21.89 -6.06
C PRO A 93 5.88 -21.71 -5.34
N ILE A 94 4.87 -22.45 -5.79
CA ILE A 94 3.56 -22.51 -5.13
C ILE A 94 3.16 -23.96 -4.86
N SER A 95 2.42 -24.17 -3.77
CA SER A 95 1.71 -25.41 -3.51
C SER A 95 0.21 -25.16 -3.63
N THR A 96 -0.48 -25.98 -4.42
CA THR A 96 -1.94 -26.01 -4.49
C THR A 96 -2.49 -27.00 -3.46
N TYR A 97 -3.73 -26.80 -3.05
CA TYR A 97 -4.40 -27.63 -2.05
C TYR A 97 -5.80 -28.00 -2.53
N GLU A 98 -6.22 -29.22 -2.23
CA GLU A 98 -7.58 -29.72 -2.42
C GLU A 98 -8.28 -29.83 -1.07
N TYR A 99 -9.59 -29.59 -1.07
CA TYR A 99 -10.43 -29.74 0.10
C TYR A 99 -11.29 -31.00 -0.07
N LYS A 100 -11.20 -31.93 0.88
CA LYS A 100 -11.98 -33.16 0.89
C LYS A 100 -12.79 -33.23 2.18
N SER A 101 -14.06 -33.59 2.07
CA SER A 101 -14.88 -33.88 3.25
C SER A 101 -14.68 -35.35 3.63
N VAL A 102 -14.11 -35.59 4.82
CA VAL A 102 -13.90 -36.92 5.39
C VAL A 102 -14.67 -36.97 6.70
N ASN A 103 -15.68 -37.84 6.79
CA ASN A 103 -16.53 -37.99 7.99
C ASN A 103 -17.15 -36.67 8.48
N GLY A 104 -17.54 -35.78 7.57
CA GLY A 104 -18.13 -34.48 7.89
C GLY A 104 -17.11 -33.39 8.28
N VAL A 105 -15.81 -33.70 8.25
CA VAL A 105 -14.72 -32.74 8.47
C VAL A 105 -14.07 -32.40 7.14
N THR A 106 -14.00 -31.10 6.81
CA THR A 106 -13.26 -30.64 5.63
C THR A 106 -11.77 -30.64 5.93
N VAL A 107 -11.04 -31.55 5.29
CA VAL A 107 -9.59 -31.69 5.37
C VAL A 107 -8.95 -30.98 4.16
N LYS A 108 -7.88 -30.22 4.40
CA LYS A 108 -7.07 -29.56 3.37
C LYS A 108 -5.83 -30.41 3.08
N GLU A 109 -5.76 -30.99 1.90
CA GLU A 109 -4.63 -31.83 1.45
C GLU A 109 -3.82 -31.10 0.37
N LYS A 110 -2.49 -31.22 0.41
CA LYS A 110 -1.62 -30.64 -0.63
C LYS A 110 -1.79 -31.43 -1.93
N ALA A 111 -2.09 -30.73 -3.02
CA ALA A 111 -2.40 -31.33 -4.32
C ALA A 111 -1.15 -31.40 -5.22
N LYS A 112 -0.58 -30.25 -5.60
CA LYS A 112 0.58 -30.18 -6.50
C LYS A 112 1.50 -29.04 -6.12
N ASP A 113 2.79 -29.22 -6.40
CA ASP A 113 3.75 -28.12 -6.48
C ASP A 113 3.81 -27.59 -7.91
N GLY A 114 4.04 -26.29 -8.06
CA GLY A 114 4.17 -25.62 -9.34
C GLY A 114 4.96 -24.33 -9.22
N ILE A 115 5.12 -23.65 -10.34
CA ILE A 115 5.73 -22.32 -10.43
C ILE A 115 4.63 -21.36 -10.88
N THR A 116 4.53 -20.23 -10.18
CA THR A 116 3.73 -19.08 -10.61
C THR A 116 4.67 -17.92 -10.93
N GLY A 117 4.22 -16.91 -11.65
CA GLY A 117 5.08 -15.79 -12.06
C GLY A 117 5.41 -15.80 -13.55
N ILE A 118 6.16 -14.78 -13.98
CA ILE A 118 6.69 -14.62 -15.33
C ILE A 118 8.22 -14.74 -15.31
N ASN A 119 8.78 -15.40 -16.32
CA ASN A 119 10.22 -15.70 -16.41
C ASN A 119 11.09 -14.45 -16.69
N PHE A 120 10.45 -13.34 -17.09
CA PHE A 120 11.11 -12.08 -17.45
C PHE A 120 10.44 -10.91 -16.72
N ALA A 121 10.30 -11.03 -15.41
CA ALA A 121 9.80 -9.94 -14.58
C ALA A 121 10.79 -8.77 -14.58
N GLU A 122 10.30 -7.56 -14.85
CA GLU A 122 11.04 -6.31 -14.75
C GLU A 122 11.11 -5.83 -13.29
N VAL A 123 11.72 -6.66 -12.43
CA VAL A 123 11.84 -6.43 -10.98
C VAL A 123 12.50 -5.08 -10.66
N PRO A 124 13.54 -4.61 -11.38
CA PRO A 124 14.08 -3.27 -11.18
C PRO A 124 13.02 -2.18 -11.39
N ALA A 125 12.28 -2.23 -12.51
CA ALA A 125 11.23 -1.26 -12.80
C ALA A 125 10.15 -1.25 -11.71
N ALA A 126 9.71 -2.43 -11.25
CA ALA A 126 8.77 -2.54 -10.12
C ALA A 126 9.32 -1.91 -8.83
N SER A 127 10.61 -2.12 -8.55
CA SER A 127 11.29 -1.56 -7.38
C SER A 127 11.33 -0.04 -7.42
N PHE A 128 11.73 0.55 -8.57
CA PHE A 128 11.74 2.00 -8.75
C PHE A 128 10.34 2.62 -8.69
N ILE A 129 9.33 2.02 -9.33
CA ILE A 129 7.94 2.52 -9.27
C ILE A 129 7.46 2.58 -7.81
N THR A 130 7.68 1.52 -7.04
CA THR A 130 7.25 1.50 -5.63
C THR A 130 8.07 2.44 -4.75
N ALA A 131 9.36 2.61 -5.04
CA ALA A 131 10.23 3.55 -4.35
C ALA A 131 9.77 5.01 -4.52
N TYR A 132 9.46 5.42 -5.76
CA TYR A 132 8.90 6.75 -6.02
C TYR A 132 7.59 6.98 -5.25
N GLY A 133 6.70 5.98 -5.22
CA GLY A 133 5.47 6.04 -4.44
C GLY A 133 5.72 6.20 -2.93
N ARG A 134 6.62 5.39 -2.36
CA ARG A 134 7.01 5.46 -0.94
C ARG A 134 7.62 6.80 -0.58
N CYS A 135 8.59 7.28 -1.36
CA CYS A 135 9.28 8.54 -1.09
C CYS A 135 8.34 9.74 -1.21
N LYS A 136 7.43 9.74 -2.20
CA LYS A 136 6.39 10.76 -2.34
C LYS A 136 5.48 10.80 -1.11
N LEU A 137 4.97 9.64 -0.67
CA LEU A 137 4.11 9.55 0.50
C LEU A 137 4.84 9.99 1.78
N ALA A 138 6.09 9.55 1.97
CA ALA A 138 6.90 9.91 3.12
C ALA A 138 7.22 11.41 3.16
N ASN A 139 7.49 12.02 2.00
CA ASN A 139 7.63 13.47 1.88
C ASN A 139 6.34 14.23 2.19
N ASP A 140 5.18 13.71 1.79
CA ASP A 140 3.89 14.31 2.15
C ASP A 140 3.62 14.22 3.66
N ILE A 141 3.98 13.10 4.31
CA ILE A 141 3.95 12.97 5.77
C ILE A 141 4.86 14.03 6.42
N ASN A 142 6.06 14.24 5.88
CA ASN A 142 7.00 15.25 6.40
C ASN A 142 6.44 16.67 6.29
N LYS A 143 5.73 17.02 5.21
CA LYS A 143 5.09 18.34 5.03
C LYS A 143 3.97 18.61 6.03
N VAL A 144 3.19 17.57 6.35
CA VAL A 144 2.08 17.64 7.33
C VAL A 144 2.60 17.55 8.78
N GLY A 145 3.75 16.92 8.97
CA GLY A 145 4.30 16.54 10.26
C GLY A 145 3.75 15.19 10.72
N ALA A 146 4.63 14.24 11.02
CA ALA A 146 4.26 12.86 11.37
C ALA A 146 3.33 12.77 12.59
N GLN A 147 3.40 13.72 13.52
CA GLN A 147 2.51 13.81 14.68
C GLN A 147 1.04 14.06 14.32
N ASN A 148 0.78 14.55 13.12
CA ASN A 148 -0.57 14.84 12.61
C ASN A 148 -1.08 13.73 11.67
N VAL A 149 -0.33 12.63 11.51
CA VAL A 149 -0.70 11.49 10.66
C VAL A 149 -0.96 10.27 11.54
N VAL A 150 -2.20 9.78 11.55
CA VAL A 150 -2.61 8.65 12.40
C VAL A 150 -2.28 7.31 11.76
N CYS A 151 -2.52 7.18 10.46
CA CYS A 151 -2.12 6.01 9.68
C CYS A 151 -2.00 6.33 8.20
N CYS A 152 -1.35 5.43 7.47
CA CYS A 152 -1.26 5.44 6.02
C CYS A 152 -1.40 4.02 5.48
N ASP A 153 -2.00 3.86 4.30
CA ASP A 153 -2.00 2.59 3.56
C ASP A 153 -1.69 2.86 2.09
N THR A 154 -0.46 2.52 1.69
CA THR A 154 0.10 2.56 0.31
C THR A 154 0.11 3.94 -0.35
N ASP A 155 -1.05 4.56 -0.54
CA ASP A 155 -1.28 5.81 -1.27
C ASP A 155 -2.30 6.73 -0.56
N SER A 156 -2.64 6.43 0.69
CA SER A 156 -3.59 7.18 1.52
C SER A 156 -2.96 7.73 2.81
N LEU A 157 -3.42 8.89 3.25
CA LEU A 157 -3.03 9.55 4.51
C LEU A 157 -4.28 9.89 5.33
N PHE A 158 -4.23 9.59 6.63
CA PHE A 158 -5.24 9.98 7.60
C PHE A 158 -4.67 11.11 8.46
N VAL A 159 -5.04 12.34 8.13
CA VAL A 159 -4.50 13.55 8.73
C VAL A 159 -5.48 14.10 9.76
N ILE A 160 -4.95 14.56 10.89
CA ILE A 160 -5.71 15.23 11.97
C ILE A 160 -5.13 16.62 12.24
N ASN A 161 -5.86 17.43 13.02
CA ASN A 161 -5.45 18.78 13.47
C ASN A 161 -5.32 19.84 12.36
N TYR A 162 -5.91 19.60 11.19
CA TYR A 162 -5.99 20.58 10.10
C TYR A 162 -7.42 20.65 9.60
N ASP A 163 -7.88 21.86 9.29
CA ASP A 163 -9.01 21.99 8.38
C ASP A 163 -8.57 21.71 6.93
N PHE A 164 -9.54 21.57 6.03
CA PHE A 164 -9.25 21.23 4.64
C PHE A 164 -8.42 22.31 3.92
N ASP A 165 -8.68 23.60 4.19
CA ASP A 165 -8.02 24.70 3.50
C ASP A 165 -6.56 24.85 3.93
N GLU A 166 -6.25 24.59 5.20
CA GLU A 166 -4.88 24.51 5.71
C GLU A 166 -4.13 23.31 5.12
N LEU A 167 -4.77 22.14 5.09
CA LEU A 167 -4.15 20.94 4.55
C LEU A 167 -3.84 21.10 3.05
N ASN A 168 -4.74 21.73 2.29
CA ASN A 168 -4.57 21.99 0.86
C ASN A 168 -3.45 23.00 0.54
N LYS A 169 -2.94 23.75 1.53
CA LYS A 169 -1.73 24.58 1.38
C LYS A 169 -0.45 23.76 1.53
N LEU A 170 -0.50 22.64 2.24
CA LEU A 170 0.65 21.78 2.52
C LEU A 170 0.81 20.67 1.49
N LEU A 171 -0.32 20.14 1.00
CA LEU A 171 -0.37 19.00 0.10
C LEU A 171 -1.14 19.36 -1.18
N PRO A 172 -0.72 18.84 -2.34
CA PRO A 172 -1.53 18.94 -3.56
C PRO A 172 -2.73 17.99 -3.44
N ILE A 173 -3.91 18.54 -3.11
CA ILE A 173 -5.16 17.79 -3.02
C ILE A 173 -6.07 18.14 -4.18
N SER A 174 -6.27 17.20 -5.10
CA SER A 174 -7.12 17.40 -6.28
C SER A 174 -7.59 16.08 -6.90
N THR A 175 -8.20 16.15 -8.08
CA THR A 175 -8.55 15.00 -8.91
C THR A 175 -7.56 14.75 -10.05
N GLN A 176 -6.46 15.51 -10.10
CA GLN A 176 -5.39 15.35 -11.08
C GLN A 176 -4.53 14.11 -10.79
N LEU A 177 -3.79 13.66 -11.79
CA LEU A 177 -2.94 12.48 -11.67
C LEU A 177 -1.74 12.80 -10.77
N GLY A 178 -1.52 11.98 -9.73
CA GLY A 178 -0.40 12.12 -8.81
C GLY A 178 -0.74 12.88 -7.52
N ASP A 179 -1.82 13.66 -7.54
CA ASP A 179 -2.32 14.37 -6.37
C ASP A 179 -3.06 13.43 -5.42
N LEU A 180 -3.06 13.79 -4.13
CA LEU A 180 -3.94 13.13 -3.18
C LEU A 180 -5.38 13.56 -3.46
N LYS A 181 -6.34 12.66 -3.29
CA LYS A 181 -7.76 12.97 -3.42
C LYS A 181 -8.38 12.96 -2.03
N LEU A 182 -9.19 13.97 -1.71
CA LEU A 182 -10.08 13.89 -0.55
C LEU A 182 -11.08 12.74 -0.75
N GLU A 183 -11.00 11.72 0.11
CA GLU A 183 -11.94 10.60 0.12
C GLU A 183 -13.05 10.79 1.17
N HIS A 184 -12.66 11.17 2.39
CA HIS A 184 -13.56 11.32 3.53
C HIS A 184 -13.08 12.44 4.45
N GLU A 185 -14.04 13.09 5.09
CA GLU A 185 -13.86 13.91 6.29
C GLU A 185 -14.38 13.11 7.49
N PHE A 186 -13.76 13.27 8.66
CA PHE A 186 -14.10 12.52 9.87
C PHE A 186 -13.78 13.32 11.13
N GLU A 187 -14.48 13.02 12.22
CA GLU A 187 -14.27 13.64 13.53
C GLU A 187 -13.59 12.67 14.51
N GLN A 188 -13.67 11.38 14.23
CA GLN A 188 -13.10 10.33 15.07
C GLN A 188 -12.37 9.29 14.23
N ILE A 189 -11.25 8.79 14.75
CA ILE A 189 -10.47 7.71 14.13
C ILE A 189 -9.92 6.74 15.19
N LYS A 190 -9.95 5.45 14.87
CA LYS A 190 -9.22 4.40 15.57
C LYS A 190 -8.41 3.59 14.56
N ALA A 191 -7.09 3.55 14.73
CA ALA A 191 -6.18 2.72 13.95
C ALA A 191 -5.50 1.71 14.90
N LEU A 192 -5.74 0.42 14.69
CA LEU A 192 -5.24 -0.63 15.58
C LEU A 192 -3.95 -1.26 15.05
N LYS A 193 -3.88 -1.47 13.73
CA LYS A 193 -2.70 -2.00 13.03
C LYS A 193 -2.80 -1.70 11.54
N ALA A 194 -1.75 -2.05 10.79
CA ALA A 194 -1.75 -1.96 9.34
C ALA A 194 -3.01 -2.61 8.74
N LYS A 195 -3.71 -1.88 7.87
CA LYS A 195 -4.98 -2.28 7.22
C LYS A 195 -6.13 -2.60 8.19
N THR A 196 -6.08 -2.07 9.42
CA THR A 196 -7.15 -2.18 10.42
C THR A 196 -7.41 -0.83 11.07
N TRP A 197 -8.37 -0.09 10.52
CA TRP A 197 -8.74 1.25 10.98
C TRP A 197 -10.24 1.52 10.78
N CYS A 198 -10.77 2.48 11.53
CA CYS A 198 -12.16 2.94 11.46
C CYS A 198 -12.21 4.45 11.64
N ILE A 199 -12.93 5.14 10.76
CA ILE A 199 -13.26 6.57 10.86
C ILE A 199 -14.76 6.77 11.06
N ALA A 200 -15.14 7.79 11.80
CA ALA A 200 -16.52 8.06 12.17
C ALA A 200 -16.82 9.56 12.29
N ASP A 201 -18.11 9.88 12.29
CA ASP A 201 -18.62 11.23 12.57
C ASP A 201 -18.54 11.58 14.07
N GLU A 202 -18.97 12.79 14.43
CA GLU A 202 -19.01 13.28 15.83
C GLU A 202 -19.82 12.38 16.77
N ASN A 203 -20.84 11.68 16.23
CA ASN A 203 -21.71 10.78 16.99
C ASN A 203 -21.17 9.35 17.07
N GLY A 204 -20.03 9.09 16.43
CA GLY A 204 -19.38 7.79 16.39
C GLY A 204 -19.96 6.82 15.36
N SER A 205 -20.84 7.29 14.47
CA SER A 205 -21.37 6.52 13.34
C SER A 205 -20.25 6.30 12.32
N VAL A 206 -20.06 5.06 11.90
CA VAL A 206 -18.95 4.70 11.01
C VAL A 206 -19.14 5.28 9.61
N ILE A 207 -18.15 6.06 9.15
CA ILE A 207 -18.07 6.60 7.78
C ILE A 207 -17.31 5.62 6.88
N GLY A 208 -16.20 5.07 7.39
CA GLY A 208 -15.30 4.20 6.64
C GLY A 208 -14.51 3.28 7.57
N GLN A 209 -14.18 2.09 7.08
CA GLN A 209 -13.34 1.15 7.84
C GLN A 209 -12.63 0.16 6.92
N ALA A 210 -11.45 -0.28 7.37
CA ALA A 210 -10.76 -1.44 6.87
C ALA A 210 -10.52 -2.43 8.01
N THR A 211 -10.76 -3.72 7.76
CA THR A 211 -10.47 -4.80 8.72
C THR A 211 -9.67 -5.88 8.00
N ALA A 212 -8.35 -5.91 8.22
CA ALA A 212 -7.48 -6.93 7.65
C ALA A 212 -8.05 -8.35 7.84
N GLY A 213 -8.39 -9.02 6.74
CA GLY A 213 -8.91 -10.38 6.73
C GLY A 213 -10.40 -10.54 7.08
N SER A 214 -11.17 -9.45 7.20
CA SER A 214 -12.61 -9.53 7.51
C SER A 214 -13.44 -8.49 6.76
N ASN A 215 -14.64 -8.88 6.34
CA ASN A 215 -15.63 -7.99 5.74
C ASN A 215 -16.65 -7.45 6.75
N TYR A 216 -16.48 -7.78 8.04
CA TYR A 216 -17.42 -7.34 9.08
C TYR A 216 -17.50 -5.81 9.14
N LYS A 217 -18.73 -5.28 9.17
CA LYS A 217 -19.01 -3.85 9.23
C LYS A 217 -19.55 -3.47 10.61
N PHE A 218 -18.79 -2.69 11.34
CA PHE A 218 -19.19 -2.11 12.60
C PHE A 218 -20.15 -0.95 12.34
N LYS A 219 -21.15 -0.80 13.22
CA LYS A 219 -22.11 0.31 13.15
C LYS A 219 -21.61 1.56 13.87
N HIS A 220 -20.75 1.37 14.87
CA HIS A 220 -20.25 2.43 15.73
C HIS A 220 -18.77 2.19 16.07
N ILE A 221 -17.97 3.25 16.06
CA ILE A 221 -16.53 3.21 16.35
C ILE A 221 -16.19 2.72 17.78
N SER A 222 -17.13 2.82 18.72
CA SER A 222 -16.96 2.33 20.10
C SER A 222 -16.82 0.80 20.14
N SER A 223 -17.37 0.08 19.15
CA SER A 223 -17.23 -1.36 19.00
C SER A 223 -15.97 -1.79 18.23
N PHE A 224 -15.25 -0.84 17.62
CA PHE A 224 -14.02 -1.11 16.90
C PHE A 224 -12.83 -1.13 17.87
N ASN A 225 -12.59 -2.27 18.51
CA ASN A 225 -11.52 -2.46 19.49
C ASN A 225 -10.70 -3.72 19.16
N GLU A 226 -9.55 -3.85 19.81
CA GLU A 226 -8.79 -5.09 19.79
C GLU A 226 -9.62 -6.23 20.41
N GLY A 227 -9.64 -7.38 19.74
CA GLY A 227 -10.29 -8.57 20.25
C GLY A 227 -9.40 -9.30 21.27
N GLU A 228 -10.03 -10.15 22.09
CA GLU A 228 -9.29 -11.01 23.02
C GLU A 228 -8.66 -12.20 22.27
N THR A 229 -7.52 -12.68 22.79
CA THR A 229 -6.92 -13.93 22.29
C THR A 229 -7.80 -15.09 22.72
N ILE A 230 -8.41 -15.79 21.77
CA ILE A 230 -9.12 -17.03 22.05
C ILE A 230 -8.06 -18.11 22.30
N VAL A 231 -7.77 -18.40 23.57
CA VAL A 231 -6.93 -19.53 23.94
C VAL A 231 -7.80 -20.78 23.83
N SER A 232 -7.63 -21.56 22.76
CA SER A 232 -8.29 -22.87 22.66
C SER A 232 -7.69 -23.79 23.72
N SER A 233 -8.50 -24.18 24.71
CA SER A 233 -8.22 -25.27 25.64
C SER A 233 -8.18 -26.62 24.94
#